data_AF-A0A952Q0T4-F1
#
_entry.id   AF-A0A952Q0T4-F1
#
_cell.length_a   1.000
_cell.length_b   1.000
_cell.length_c   1.000
_cell.angle_alpha   90.00
_cell.angle_beta   90.00
_cell.angle_gamma   90.00
#
_symmetry.space_group_name_H-M   'P 1'
#
loop_
_entity.id
_entity.type
_entity.pdbx_description
1 polymer ?
#
loop_
_entity_poly.entity_id
_entity_poly.type
_entity_poly.pdbx_seq_one_letter_code
_entity_poly.pdbx_strand_id
1 'polypeptide(L)'
;PHDMTLIVLHRLISILDTHPTLLTLFSVHQIYQYHDSDDQAQKFLQKYFNIIVELAVTSISSNDSQREIPWTIPLEWVDLKTAIIRLRPSFEAKIHAAENRDKAHQLRFEKEIQTAPAYKETTIWRELEAHYERASKGDHRARFKLYHMALDNHLDIPVRAAATYFFGRLEVQTGVIDKLAILVQHSNDLWNDYYSPIRFEAGKTLFEIGAPEAWEALIDAFFANPSNTLENFLWDWIQNLTDSLSGVVNTYEGGEQSIEMKWFRTLVKES
;
A
#
# COMPACT_ATOMS: atom_id res chain seq x y z
N PRO A 1 2.37 -1.62 -7.53
CA PRO A 1 2.90 -1.37 -8.87
C PRO A 1 4.20 -0.58 -8.73
N HIS A 2 5.32 -1.29 -8.48
CA HIS A 2 6.64 -0.69 -8.28
C HIS A 2 6.80 0.56 -9.14
N ASP A 3 7.19 1.67 -8.53
CA ASP A 3 7.56 2.86 -9.26
C ASP A 3 8.69 2.44 -10.20
N MET A 4 8.32 2.36 -11.47
CA MET A 4 9.21 1.94 -12.52
C MET A 4 10.28 3.00 -12.60
N THR A 5 11.48 2.70 -12.11
CA THR A 5 12.62 3.62 -12.25
C THR A 5 12.65 4.16 -13.68
N LEU A 6 12.94 5.45 -13.88
CA LEU A 6 12.89 6.07 -15.21
C LEU A 6 13.65 5.26 -16.26
N ILE A 7 14.76 4.62 -15.87
CA ILE A 7 15.54 3.71 -16.72
C ILE A 7 14.73 2.50 -17.16
N VAL A 8 14.02 1.83 -16.25
CA VAL A 8 13.15 0.69 -16.57
C VAL A 8 11.93 1.14 -17.37
N LEU A 9 11.38 2.32 -17.08
CA LEU A 9 10.28 2.93 -17.82
C LEU A 9 10.66 3.14 -19.29
N HIS A 10 11.79 3.79 -19.54
CA HIS A 10 12.27 4.05 -20.90
C HIS A 10 12.61 2.76 -21.64
N ARG A 11 13.14 1.74 -20.94
CA ARG A 11 13.36 0.40 -21.53
C ARG A 11 12.05 -0.30 -21.88
N LEU A 12 11.06 -0.26 -21.00
CA LEU A 12 9.73 -0.80 -21.29
C LEU A 12 9.12 -0.09 -22.49
N ILE A 13 9.14 1.24 -22.51
CA ILE A 13 8.68 2.05 -23.64
C ILE A 13 9.40 1.62 -24.92
N SER A 14 10.74 1.49 -24.91
CA SER A 14 11.50 1.09 -26.09
C SER A 14 11.13 -0.31 -26.60
N ILE A 15 10.91 -1.27 -25.70
CA ILE A 15 10.47 -2.63 -26.04
C ILE A 15 9.06 -2.60 -26.65
N LEU A 16 8.12 -1.89 -26.03
CA LEU A 16 6.75 -1.78 -26.51
C LEU A 16 6.63 -0.96 -27.81
N ASP A 17 7.51 0.02 -28.02
CA ASP A 17 7.57 0.80 -29.25
C ASP A 17 8.01 -0.09 -30.43
N THR A 18 8.95 -0.99 -30.16
CA THR A 18 9.45 -1.99 -31.12
C THR A 18 8.47 -3.15 -31.32
N HIS A 19 7.74 -3.54 -30.26
CA HIS A 19 6.82 -4.66 -30.24
C HIS A 19 5.45 -4.28 -29.64
N PRO A 20 4.61 -3.51 -30.37
CA PRO A 20 3.34 -3.01 -29.85
C PRO A 20 2.33 -4.10 -29.47
N THR A 21 2.49 -5.32 -30.01
CA THR A 21 1.64 -6.47 -29.68
C THR A 21 1.82 -6.97 -28.24
N LEU A 22 2.90 -6.58 -27.56
CA LEU A 22 3.15 -6.90 -26.15
C LEU A 22 2.46 -5.92 -25.20
N LEU A 23 1.81 -4.88 -25.73
CA LEU A 23 1.17 -3.85 -24.95
C LEU A 23 -0.04 -4.43 -24.21
N THR A 24 -0.03 -4.28 -22.89
CA THR A 24 -1.12 -4.68 -21.99
C THR A 24 -1.66 -3.46 -21.27
N LEU A 25 -2.91 -3.53 -20.81
CA LEU A 25 -3.50 -2.46 -20.00
C LEU A 25 -2.71 -2.21 -18.72
N PHE A 26 -2.15 -3.26 -18.12
CA PHE A 26 -1.23 -3.13 -16.99
C PHE A 26 0.00 -2.28 -17.33
N SER A 27 0.71 -2.59 -18.42
CA SER A 27 1.86 -1.78 -18.83
C SER A 27 1.49 -0.34 -19.18
N VAL A 28 0.29 -0.10 -19.74
CA VAL A 28 -0.22 1.24 -20.00
C VAL A 28 -0.41 2.03 -18.71
N HIS A 29 -1.03 1.42 -17.70
CA HIS A 29 -1.21 2.05 -16.40
C HIS A 29 0.12 2.41 -15.74
N GLN A 30 1.12 1.51 -15.82
CA GLN A 30 2.46 1.80 -15.31
C GLN A 30 3.13 2.97 -16.03
N ILE A 31 2.96 3.10 -17.35
CA ILE A 31 3.52 4.24 -18.09
C ILE A 31 2.73 5.53 -17.81
N TYR A 32 1.42 5.43 -17.67
CA TYR A 32 0.55 6.58 -17.38
C TYR A 32 0.85 7.25 -16.04
N GLN A 33 1.29 6.49 -15.03
CA GLN A 33 1.71 7.06 -13.74
C GLN A 33 2.82 8.13 -13.86
N TYR A 34 3.60 8.11 -14.95
CA TYR A 34 4.67 9.08 -15.23
C TYR A 34 4.32 10.09 -16.33
N HIS A 35 3.10 10.09 -16.87
CA HIS A 35 2.78 10.87 -18.08
C HIS A 35 2.93 12.39 -17.90
N ASP A 36 2.72 12.90 -16.69
CA ASP A 36 2.87 14.32 -16.36
C ASP A 36 4.33 14.73 -16.09
N SER A 37 5.16 13.76 -15.68
CA SER A 37 6.54 14.00 -15.24
C SER A 37 7.61 13.56 -16.24
N ASP A 38 7.24 12.79 -17.28
CA ASP A 38 8.15 12.23 -18.28
C ASP A 38 7.63 12.39 -19.73
N ASP A 39 8.38 13.15 -20.55
CA ASP A 39 8.04 13.43 -21.95
C ASP A 39 8.05 12.18 -22.85
N GLN A 40 8.87 11.18 -22.52
CA GLN A 40 8.92 9.94 -23.30
C GLN A 40 7.67 9.07 -23.05
N ALA A 41 7.22 8.98 -21.80
CA ALA A 41 5.96 8.35 -21.43
C ALA A 41 4.78 9.06 -22.13
N GLN A 42 4.74 10.40 -22.08
CA GLN A 42 3.69 11.18 -22.73
C GLN A 42 3.62 10.91 -24.24
N LYS A 43 4.76 11.00 -24.94
CA LYS A 43 4.85 10.75 -26.38
C LYS A 43 4.45 9.33 -26.75
N PHE A 44 4.87 8.34 -25.96
CA PHE A 44 4.50 6.94 -26.18
C PHE A 44 3.00 6.73 -26.05
N LEU A 45 2.39 7.22 -24.97
CA LEU A 45 0.96 7.10 -24.71
C LEU A 45 0.12 7.78 -25.81
N GLN A 46 0.56 8.94 -26.30
CA GLN A 46 -0.08 9.62 -27.43
C GLN A 46 0.06 8.83 -28.73
N LYS A 47 1.26 8.31 -29.04
CA LYS A 47 1.53 7.52 -30.25
C LYS A 47 0.67 6.26 -30.33
N TYR A 48 0.49 5.56 -29.22
CA TYR A 48 -0.25 4.30 -29.16
C TYR A 48 -1.70 4.43 -28.67
N PHE A 49 -2.21 5.66 -28.53
CA PHE A 49 -3.53 5.93 -27.94
C PHE A 49 -4.65 5.07 -28.53
N ASN A 50 -4.75 4.96 -29.86
CA ASN A 50 -5.79 4.16 -30.51
C ASN A 50 -5.69 2.66 -30.19
N ILE A 51 -4.47 2.13 -30.12
CA ILE A 51 -4.22 0.72 -29.77
C ILE A 51 -4.60 0.48 -28.30
N ILE A 52 -4.28 1.41 -27.41
CA ILE A 52 -4.67 1.37 -26.00
C ILE A 52 -6.19 1.36 -25.85
N VAL A 53 -6.88 2.23 -26.58
CA VAL A 53 -8.35 2.29 -26.60
C VAL A 53 -8.93 0.96 -27.09
N GLU A 54 -8.41 0.40 -28.18
CA GLU A 54 -8.86 -0.89 -28.71
C GLU A 54 -8.64 -2.03 -27.70
N LEU A 55 -7.48 -2.08 -27.06
CA LEU A 55 -7.18 -3.02 -25.98
C LEU A 55 -8.16 -2.88 -24.81
N ALA A 56 -8.44 -1.66 -24.36
CA ALA A 56 -9.36 -1.40 -23.24
C ALA A 56 -10.80 -1.80 -23.57
N VAL A 57 -11.21 -1.60 -24.82
CA VAL A 57 -12.54 -1.98 -25.31
C VAL A 57 -12.65 -3.50 -25.49
N THR A 58 -11.57 -4.17 -25.91
CA THR A 58 -11.58 -5.61 -26.23
C THR A 58 -11.25 -6.52 -25.04
N SER A 59 -10.65 -5.99 -23.97
CA SER A 59 -10.17 -6.74 -22.80
C SER A 59 -11.26 -7.36 -21.89
N ILE A 60 -12.47 -7.62 -22.37
CA ILE A 60 -13.49 -8.30 -21.56
C ILE A 60 -13.11 -9.77 -21.38
N SER A 61 -12.93 -10.14 -20.10
CA SER A 61 -12.91 -11.51 -19.58
C SER A 61 -14.33 -12.07 -19.41
N SER A 62 -14.42 -13.40 -19.52
CA SER A 62 -15.53 -14.29 -19.19
C SER A 62 -16.50 -13.82 -18.10
N ASN A 63 -17.77 -14.19 -18.26
CA ASN A 63 -18.98 -13.88 -17.47
C ASN A 63 -18.91 -14.00 -15.92
N ASP A 64 -17.79 -14.38 -15.29
CA ASP A 64 -17.71 -14.70 -13.85
C ASP A 64 -17.00 -13.65 -12.97
N SER A 65 -16.39 -12.59 -13.52
CA SER A 65 -15.76 -11.56 -12.68
C SER A 65 -16.71 -10.37 -12.45
N GLN A 66 -17.20 -10.19 -11.22
CA GLN A 66 -17.99 -9.02 -10.75
C GLN A 66 -17.27 -7.66 -10.86
N ARG A 67 -16.14 -7.59 -11.56
CA ARG A 67 -15.35 -6.39 -11.88
C ARG A 67 -15.06 -6.39 -13.39
N GLU A 68 -16.00 -5.87 -14.18
CA GLU A 68 -15.95 -5.91 -15.65
C GLU A 68 -14.96 -4.90 -16.27
N ILE A 69 -14.42 -3.96 -15.48
CA ILE A 69 -13.37 -3.04 -15.91
C ILE A 69 -12.12 -3.38 -15.09
N PRO A 70 -11.02 -3.83 -15.73
CA PRO A 70 -9.77 -4.07 -15.04
C PRO A 70 -9.31 -2.79 -14.33
N TRP A 71 -8.99 -2.90 -13.05
CA TRP A 71 -8.39 -1.84 -12.22
C TRP A 71 -7.04 -1.34 -12.75
N THR A 72 -6.51 -1.98 -13.80
CA THR A 72 -5.31 -1.62 -14.53
C THR A 72 -5.59 -0.64 -15.67
N ILE A 73 -6.79 -0.05 -15.77
CA ILE A 73 -7.08 1.03 -16.71
C ILE A 73 -7.02 2.35 -15.95
N PRO A 74 -6.18 3.32 -16.37
CA PRO A 74 -6.15 4.65 -15.74
C PRO A 74 -7.40 5.45 -16.15
N LEU A 75 -8.51 5.25 -15.43
CA LEU A 75 -9.79 5.94 -15.71
C LEU A 75 -9.74 7.45 -15.43
N GLU A 76 -8.76 7.88 -14.65
CA GLU A 76 -8.38 9.28 -14.46
C GLU A 76 -7.90 9.95 -15.76
N TRP A 77 -7.50 9.16 -16.77
CA TRP A 77 -7.15 9.68 -18.09
C TRP A 77 -8.41 10.05 -18.87
N VAL A 78 -8.74 11.35 -18.85
CA VAL A 78 -9.97 11.92 -19.44
C VAL A 78 -10.16 11.55 -20.91
N ASP A 79 -9.11 11.65 -21.74
CA ASP A 79 -9.20 11.34 -23.16
C ASP A 79 -9.47 9.85 -23.40
N LEU A 80 -8.77 8.96 -22.69
CA LEU A 80 -8.96 7.52 -22.78
C LEU A 80 -10.38 7.13 -22.36
N LYS A 81 -10.87 7.66 -21.22
CA LYS A 81 -12.24 7.48 -20.75
C LYS A 81 -13.26 7.91 -21.79
N THR A 82 -13.07 9.09 -22.38
CA THR A 82 -13.97 9.65 -23.40
C THR A 82 -14.00 8.78 -24.66
N ALA A 83 -12.83 8.29 -25.11
CA ALA A 83 -12.72 7.39 -26.25
C ALA A 83 -13.41 6.04 -25.99
N ILE A 84 -13.23 5.45 -24.81
CA ILE A 84 -13.88 4.19 -24.41
C ILE A 84 -15.41 4.36 -24.39
N ILE A 85 -15.94 5.42 -23.76
CA ILE A 85 -17.39 5.68 -23.70
C ILE A 85 -17.96 5.88 -25.10
N ARG A 86 -17.27 6.63 -25.96
CA ARG A 86 -17.70 6.85 -27.35
C ARG A 86 -17.81 5.53 -28.13
N LEU A 87 -16.85 4.62 -27.96
CA LEU A 87 -16.84 3.33 -28.66
C LEU A 87 -17.75 2.30 -28.01
N ARG A 88 -18.02 2.43 -26.71
CA ARG A 88 -18.95 1.58 -25.94
C ARG A 88 -19.81 2.39 -25.00
N PRO A 89 -20.92 2.99 -25.49
CA PRO A 89 -21.80 3.79 -24.65
C PRO A 89 -22.39 3.02 -23.45
N SER A 90 -22.56 1.69 -23.59
CA SER A 90 -23.01 0.82 -22.49
C SER A 90 -22.06 0.75 -21.29
N PHE A 91 -20.82 1.21 -21.44
CA PHE A 91 -19.83 1.26 -20.35
C PHE A 91 -19.96 2.51 -19.49
N GLU A 92 -20.62 3.57 -19.98
CA GLU A 92 -20.76 4.83 -19.25
C GLU A 92 -21.36 4.63 -17.86
N ALA A 93 -22.48 3.91 -17.78
CA ALA A 93 -23.13 3.58 -16.51
C ALA A 93 -22.24 2.74 -15.59
N LYS A 94 -21.39 1.87 -16.16
CA LYS A 94 -20.48 1.00 -15.40
C LYS A 94 -19.29 1.77 -14.84
N ILE A 95 -18.69 2.64 -15.65
CA ILE A 95 -17.62 3.55 -15.23
C ILE A 95 -18.15 4.44 -14.11
N HIS A 96 -19.33 5.06 -14.28
CA HIS A 96 -19.94 5.86 -13.22
C HIS A 96 -20.25 5.05 -11.96
N ALA A 97 -20.72 3.81 -12.09
CA ALA A 97 -20.98 2.95 -10.93
C ALA A 97 -19.69 2.60 -10.16
N ALA A 98 -18.58 2.36 -10.86
CA ALA A 98 -17.26 2.15 -10.24
C ALA A 98 -16.77 3.42 -9.54
N GLU A 99 -16.77 4.56 -10.23
CA GLU A 99 -16.38 5.86 -9.65
C GLU A 99 -17.22 6.22 -8.42
N ASN A 100 -18.54 5.98 -8.48
CA ASN A 100 -19.43 6.24 -7.36
C ASN A 100 -19.20 5.27 -6.20
N ARG A 101 -18.84 4.01 -6.48
CA ARG A 101 -18.49 3.03 -5.45
C ARG A 101 -17.21 3.46 -4.73
N ASP A 102 -16.18 3.82 -5.47
CA ASP A 102 -14.89 4.25 -4.91
C ASP A 102 -15.05 5.55 -4.11
N LYS A 103 -15.74 6.54 -4.67
CA LYS A 103 -16.08 7.78 -3.94
C LYS A 103 -16.94 7.54 -2.71
N ALA A 104 -17.96 6.67 -2.80
CA ALA A 104 -18.80 6.36 -1.65
C ALA A 104 -18.03 5.59 -0.57
N HIS A 105 -17.09 4.73 -0.96
CA HIS A 105 -16.20 4.03 -0.04
C HIS A 105 -15.27 5.02 0.67
N GLN A 106 -14.58 5.86 -0.10
CA GLN A 106 -13.71 6.91 0.42
C GLN A 106 -14.46 7.88 1.34
N LEU A 107 -15.65 8.34 0.95
CA LEU A 107 -16.48 9.23 1.78
C LEU A 107 -16.97 8.56 3.07
N ARG A 108 -17.36 7.27 3.01
CA ARG A 108 -17.72 6.52 4.23
C ARG A 108 -16.53 6.40 5.16
N PHE A 109 -15.38 6.03 4.63
CA PHE A 109 -14.14 5.92 5.38
C PHE A 109 -13.73 7.26 6.01
N GLU A 110 -13.73 8.35 5.24
CA GLU A 110 -13.41 9.70 5.72
C GLU A 110 -14.39 10.17 6.81
N LYS A 111 -15.69 9.91 6.64
CA LYS A 111 -16.72 10.24 7.63
C LYS A 111 -16.56 9.43 8.91
N GLU A 112 -16.27 8.14 8.79
CA GLU A 112 -16.01 7.26 9.93
C GLU A 112 -14.75 7.68 10.70
N ILE A 113 -13.73 8.16 10.00
CA ILE A 113 -12.53 8.73 10.61
C ILE A 113 -12.92 9.94 11.44
N GLN A 114 -13.62 10.93 10.87
CA GLN A 114 -13.92 12.18 11.59
C GLN A 114 -14.76 12.01 12.88
N THR A 115 -15.51 10.92 13.03
CA THR A 115 -16.41 10.71 14.18
C THR A 115 -15.93 9.66 15.18
N ALA A 116 -14.78 9.03 14.97
CA ALA A 116 -14.37 7.89 15.78
C ALA A 116 -13.89 8.31 17.19
N PRO A 117 -14.30 7.60 18.26
CA PRO A 117 -13.74 7.78 19.60
C PRO A 117 -12.29 7.28 19.68
N ALA A 118 -11.64 7.54 20.81
CA ALA A 118 -10.27 7.09 21.05
C ALA A 118 -10.19 5.55 21.08
N TYR A 119 -9.54 4.96 20.08
CA TYR A 119 -9.34 3.50 19.97
C TYR A 119 -8.69 2.87 21.20
N LYS A 120 -7.95 3.66 21.98
CA LYS A 120 -7.33 3.28 23.25
C LYS A 120 -8.33 2.79 24.31
N GLU A 121 -9.62 3.07 24.12
CA GLU A 121 -10.69 2.68 25.04
C GLU A 121 -11.29 1.30 24.74
N THR A 122 -10.93 0.69 23.61
CA THR A 122 -11.44 -0.64 23.22
C THR A 122 -10.88 -1.75 24.10
N THR A 123 -11.66 -2.82 24.29
CA THR A 123 -11.23 -4.02 25.03
C THR A 123 -10.00 -4.65 24.39
N ILE A 124 -9.99 -4.77 23.06
CA ILE A 124 -8.88 -5.31 22.28
C ILE A 124 -7.59 -4.51 22.54
N TRP A 125 -7.66 -3.18 22.50
CA TRP A 125 -6.49 -2.34 22.79
C TRP A 125 -5.94 -2.58 24.20
N ARG A 126 -6.83 -2.58 25.21
CA ARG A 126 -6.42 -2.82 26.61
C ARG A 126 -5.84 -4.22 26.81
N GLU A 127 -6.34 -5.23 26.11
CA GLU A 127 -5.79 -6.58 26.16
C GLU A 127 -4.38 -6.64 25.56
N LEU A 128 -4.18 -6.01 24.40
CA LEU A 128 -2.86 -5.91 23.77
C LEU A 128 -1.87 -5.12 24.63
N GLU A 129 -2.31 -4.01 25.23
CA GLU A 129 -1.52 -3.21 26.17
C GLU A 129 -1.11 -4.04 27.40
N ALA A 130 -2.04 -4.78 28.00
CA ALA A 130 -1.74 -5.67 29.13
C ALA A 130 -0.80 -6.83 28.75
N HIS A 131 -0.84 -7.29 27.50
CA HIS A 131 0.15 -8.24 26.98
C HIS A 131 1.53 -7.58 26.83
N TYR A 132 1.59 -6.37 26.28
CA TYR A 132 2.82 -5.60 26.14
C TYR A 132 3.47 -5.31 27.50
N GLU A 133 2.72 -4.85 28.49
CA GLU A 133 3.24 -4.56 29.84
C GLU A 133 3.83 -5.77 30.55
N ARG A 134 3.27 -6.96 30.31
CA ARG A 134 3.83 -8.22 30.83
C ARG A 134 5.07 -8.63 30.05
N ALA A 135 5.02 -8.53 28.73
CA ALA A 135 6.14 -8.87 27.86
C ALA A 135 7.37 -7.99 28.11
N SER A 136 7.17 -6.69 28.36
CA SER A 136 8.26 -5.75 28.69
C SER A 136 8.92 -6.04 30.04
N LYS A 137 8.22 -6.75 30.94
CA LYS A 137 8.75 -7.27 32.22
C LYS A 137 9.36 -8.67 32.10
N GLY A 138 9.52 -9.20 30.89
CA GLY A 138 10.14 -10.51 30.64
C GLY A 138 9.16 -11.69 30.56
N ASP A 139 7.84 -11.47 30.53
CA ASP A 139 6.88 -12.56 30.32
C ASP A 139 6.93 -13.05 28.85
N HIS A 140 7.66 -14.14 28.64
CA HIS A 140 7.79 -14.78 27.33
C HIS A 140 6.45 -15.26 26.75
N ARG A 141 5.46 -15.63 27.58
CA ARG A 141 4.14 -16.06 27.09
C ARG A 141 3.35 -14.87 26.56
N ALA A 142 3.41 -13.73 27.24
CA ALA A 142 2.77 -12.51 26.79
C ALA A 142 3.38 -12.01 25.47
N ARG A 143 4.71 -12.06 25.35
CA ARG A 143 5.43 -11.77 24.09
C ARG A 143 4.99 -12.69 22.96
N PHE A 144 4.99 -14.00 23.22
CA PHE A 144 4.58 -15.00 22.23
C PHE A 144 3.13 -14.78 21.78
N LYS A 145 2.25 -14.34 22.68
CA LYS A 145 0.86 -14.03 22.34
C LYS A 145 0.74 -12.81 21.42
N LEU A 146 1.45 -11.71 21.69
CA LEU A 146 1.50 -10.55 20.78
C LEU A 146 2.01 -10.95 19.39
N TYR A 147 3.09 -11.71 19.35
CA TYR A 147 3.66 -12.26 18.11
C TYR A 147 2.63 -13.07 17.31
N HIS A 148 1.92 -13.99 17.98
CA HIS A 148 0.89 -14.79 17.32
C HIS A 148 -0.27 -13.95 16.79
N MET A 149 -0.73 -12.96 17.57
CA MET A 149 -1.81 -12.08 17.13
C MET A 149 -1.41 -11.23 15.91
N ALA A 150 -0.15 -10.83 15.77
CA ALA A 150 0.31 -10.10 14.57
C ALA A 150 0.25 -10.98 13.30
N LEU A 151 0.57 -12.28 13.43
CA LEU A 151 0.66 -13.21 12.30
C LEU A 151 -0.61 -14.00 11.98
N ASP A 152 -1.59 -14.02 12.89
CA ASP A 152 -2.79 -14.82 12.71
C ASP A 152 -3.68 -14.25 11.58
N ASN A 153 -3.70 -14.92 10.43
CA ASN A 153 -4.50 -14.52 9.27
C ASN A 153 -6.03 -14.65 9.49
N HIS A 154 -6.47 -15.26 10.60
CA HIS A 154 -7.88 -15.32 10.98
C HIS A 154 -8.35 -14.09 11.77
N LEU A 155 -7.43 -13.28 12.28
CA LEU A 155 -7.77 -12.04 12.97
C LEU A 155 -7.97 -10.89 11.97
N ASP A 156 -8.86 -9.97 12.34
CA ASP A 156 -9.09 -8.76 11.58
C ASP A 156 -7.81 -7.93 11.46
N ILE A 157 -7.59 -7.37 10.27
CA ILE A 157 -6.38 -6.60 9.92
C ILE A 157 -6.08 -5.47 10.92
N PRO A 158 -7.06 -4.70 11.41
CA PRO A 158 -6.84 -3.70 12.45
C PRO A 158 -6.26 -4.27 13.75
N VAL A 159 -6.74 -5.43 14.19
CA VAL A 159 -6.25 -6.12 15.40
C VAL A 159 -4.81 -6.57 15.21
N ARG A 160 -4.50 -7.14 14.03
CA ARG A 160 -3.14 -7.56 13.68
C ARG A 160 -2.18 -6.38 13.61
N ALA A 161 -2.61 -5.25 13.05
CA ALA A 161 -1.82 -4.02 13.02
C ALA A 161 -1.56 -3.50 14.44
N ALA A 162 -2.56 -3.51 15.32
CA ALA A 162 -2.38 -3.12 16.72
C ALA A 162 -1.44 -4.07 17.48
N ALA A 163 -1.57 -5.38 17.25
CA ALA A 163 -0.64 -6.36 17.79
C ALA A 163 0.79 -6.13 17.29
N THR A 164 0.96 -5.77 16.01
CA THR A 164 2.25 -5.43 15.41
C THR A 164 2.85 -4.18 16.06
N TYR A 165 2.06 -3.12 16.25
CA TYR A 165 2.47 -1.91 16.97
C TYR A 165 3.00 -2.23 18.37
N PHE A 166 2.26 -3.00 19.16
CA PHE A 166 2.70 -3.37 20.52
C PHE A 166 3.90 -4.31 20.54
N PHE A 167 3.96 -5.24 19.58
CA PHE A 167 5.11 -6.16 19.45
C PHE A 167 6.39 -5.41 19.06
N GLY A 168 6.30 -4.44 18.15
CA GLY A 168 7.44 -3.63 17.72
C GLY A 168 8.08 -2.83 18.85
N ARG A 169 7.28 -2.35 19.81
CA ARG A 169 7.77 -1.65 21.01
C ARG A 169 8.58 -2.54 21.97
N LEU A 170 8.71 -3.83 21.68
CA LEU A 170 9.61 -4.74 22.39
C LEU A 170 10.99 -4.84 21.72
N GLU A 171 11.36 -3.86 20.88
CA GLU A 171 12.58 -3.80 20.05
C GLU A 171 13.89 -4.24 20.73
N VAL A 172 14.04 -3.99 22.04
CA VAL A 172 15.21 -4.41 22.83
C VAL A 172 15.32 -5.93 23.00
N GLN A 173 14.28 -6.69 22.63
CA GLN A 173 14.21 -8.13 22.78
C GLN A 173 14.63 -8.87 21.51
N THR A 174 15.38 -9.95 21.67
CA THR A 174 15.89 -10.76 20.55
C THR A 174 14.78 -11.28 19.65
N GLY A 175 14.99 -11.15 18.33
CA GLY A 175 14.12 -11.67 17.28
C GLY A 175 12.96 -10.73 16.90
N VAL A 176 12.79 -9.57 17.53
CA VAL A 176 11.74 -8.61 17.15
C VAL A 176 11.97 -8.08 15.73
N ILE A 177 13.19 -7.62 15.40
CA ILE A 177 13.55 -7.13 14.07
C ILE A 177 13.25 -8.18 12.98
N ASP A 178 13.72 -9.42 13.15
CA ASP A 178 13.48 -10.50 12.18
C ASP A 178 12.00 -10.73 11.90
N LYS A 179 11.14 -10.56 12.91
CA LYS A 179 9.69 -10.73 12.75
C LYS A 179 9.03 -9.54 12.09
N LEU A 180 9.46 -8.32 12.44
CA LEU A 180 9.01 -7.11 11.75
C LEU A 180 9.42 -7.15 10.28
N ALA A 181 10.63 -7.63 9.97
CA ALA A 181 11.13 -7.83 8.60
C ALA A 181 10.18 -8.73 7.78
N ILE A 182 9.80 -9.89 8.33
CA ILE A 182 8.82 -10.79 7.69
C ILE A 182 7.47 -10.09 7.44
N LEU A 183 6.98 -9.35 8.43
CA LEU A 183 5.69 -8.66 8.36
C LEU A 183 5.70 -7.54 7.31
N VAL A 184 6.76 -6.73 7.24
CA VAL A 184 6.85 -5.63 6.25
C VAL A 184 7.07 -6.17 4.83
N GLN A 185 7.73 -7.31 4.68
CA GLN A 185 8.03 -7.92 3.39
C GLN A 185 6.81 -8.56 2.73
N HIS A 186 5.94 -9.22 3.51
CA HIS A 186 4.84 -10.00 2.96
C HIS A 186 3.47 -9.37 3.24
N SER A 187 2.79 -8.92 2.18
CA SER A 187 1.37 -8.54 2.26
C SER A 187 0.51 -9.79 2.17
N ASN A 188 0.13 -10.34 3.32
CA ASN A 188 -0.88 -11.39 3.39
C ASN A 188 -2.30 -10.82 3.63
N ASP A 189 -2.45 -9.50 3.53
CA ASP A 189 -3.68 -8.78 3.82
C ASP A 189 -4.23 -8.06 2.58
N LEU A 190 -5.48 -8.33 2.24
CA LEU A 190 -6.23 -7.60 1.21
C LEU A 190 -6.95 -6.42 1.88
N TRP A 191 -6.20 -5.47 2.43
CA TRP A 191 -6.78 -4.25 3.00
C TRP A 191 -7.10 -3.26 1.87
N ASN A 192 -8.37 -2.89 1.74
CA ASN A 192 -8.96 -2.48 0.46
C ASN A 192 -8.76 -1.03 0.02
N ASP A 193 -7.95 -0.18 0.67
CA ASP A 193 -8.03 1.25 0.35
C ASP A 193 -6.75 2.04 0.09
N TYR A 194 -5.58 1.74 0.69
CA TYR A 194 -4.39 2.60 0.45
C TYR A 194 -3.08 1.84 0.66
N TYR A 195 -2.95 1.11 1.77
CA TYR A 195 -1.80 0.25 2.08
C TYR A 195 -2.12 -0.71 3.22
N SER A 196 -1.33 -1.78 3.34
CA SER A 196 -1.43 -2.76 4.43
C SER A 196 -1.13 -2.07 5.77
N PRO A 197 -2.10 -2.02 6.70
CA PRO A 197 -1.88 -1.49 8.05
C PRO A 197 -0.78 -2.23 8.80
N ILE A 198 -0.74 -3.55 8.65
CA ILE A 198 0.23 -4.42 9.33
C ILE A 198 1.65 -4.09 8.85
N ARG A 199 1.83 -3.99 7.52
CA ARG A 199 3.13 -3.64 6.92
C ARG A 199 3.56 -2.23 7.27
N PHE A 200 2.61 -1.30 7.34
CA PHE A 200 2.90 0.06 7.77
C PHE A 200 3.43 0.10 9.20
N GLU A 201 2.74 -0.56 10.15
CA GLU A 201 3.21 -0.62 11.54
C GLU A 201 4.58 -1.29 11.63
N ALA A 202 4.77 -2.42 10.92
CA ALA A 202 6.04 -3.13 10.92
C ALA A 202 7.19 -2.26 10.36
N GLY A 203 6.98 -1.62 9.21
CA GLY A 203 7.99 -0.76 8.59
C GLY A 203 8.26 0.52 9.38
N LYS A 204 7.22 1.15 9.95
CA LYS A 204 7.37 2.30 10.82
C LYS A 204 8.18 1.96 12.07
N THR A 205 7.92 0.81 12.71
CA THR A 205 8.71 0.40 13.87
C THR A 205 10.16 0.09 13.47
N LEU A 206 10.41 -0.59 12.34
CA LEU A 206 11.78 -0.79 11.85
C LEU A 206 12.51 0.54 11.63
N PHE A 207 11.83 1.54 11.07
CA PHE A 207 12.38 2.89 10.94
C PHE A 207 12.72 3.51 12.30
N GLU A 208 11.80 3.44 13.27
CA GLU A 208 11.96 4.00 14.62
C GLU A 208 13.09 3.33 15.42
N ILE A 209 13.30 2.01 15.23
CA ILE A 209 14.39 1.25 15.88
C ILE A 209 15.76 1.85 15.55
N GLY A 210 15.93 2.43 14.35
CA GLY A 210 17.12 3.20 14.02
C GLY A 210 18.41 2.38 13.91
N ALA A 211 18.32 1.05 13.77
CA ALA A 211 19.46 0.14 13.75
C ALA A 211 19.84 -0.30 12.32
N PRO A 212 21.11 -0.64 12.03
CA PRO A 212 21.53 -1.16 10.72
C PRO A 212 20.72 -2.37 10.25
N GLU A 213 20.41 -3.31 11.15
CA GLU A 213 19.62 -4.51 10.82
C GLU A 213 18.18 -4.15 10.43
N ALA A 214 17.63 -3.08 11.00
CA ALA A 214 16.31 -2.59 10.64
C ALA A 214 16.33 -1.87 9.27
N TRP A 215 17.42 -1.18 8.95
CA TRP A 215 17.66 -0.61 7.63
C TRP A 215 17.75 -1.69 6.55
N GLU A 216 18.51 -2.77 6.80
CA GLU A 216 18.61 -3.92 5.89
C GLU A 216 17.23 -4.55 5.64
N ALA A 217 16.44 -4.75 6.70
CA ALA A 217 15.08 -5.28 6.58
C ALA A 217 14.16 -4.39 5.72
N LEU A 218 14.27 -3.06 5.83
CA LEU A 218 13.49 -2.14 5.00
C LEU A 218 13.92 -2.17 3.52
N ILE A 219 15.23 -2.26 3.26
CA ILE A 219 15.78 -2.43 1.90
C ILE A 219 15.27 -3.74 1.28
N ASP A 220 15.37 -4.85 2.01
CA ASP A 220 14.89 -6.15 1.55
C ASP A 220 13.39 -6.13 1.28
N ALA A 221 12.62 -5.48 2.15
CA ALA A 221 11.19 -5.29 1.96
C ALA A 221 10.91 -4.48 0.69
N PHE A 222 11.66 -3.40 0.42
CA PHE A 222 11.49 -2.56 -0.77
C PHE A 222 11.63 -3.39 -2.07
N PHE A 223 12.67 -4.23 -2.16
CA PHE A 223 12.90 -5.05 -3.36
C PHE A 223 11.97 -6.26 -3.48
N ALA A 224 11.53 -6.83 -2.37
CA ALA A 224 10.65 -8.00 -2.38
C ALA A 224 9.15 -7.64 -2.51
N ASN A 225 8.79 -6.37 -2.35
CA ASN A 225 7.40 -5.94 -2.23
C ASN A 225 6.60 -6.09 -3.53
N PRO A 226 5.58 -6.96 -3.61
CA PRO A 226 4.77 -7.12 -4.83
C PRO A 226 3.79 -5.96 -5.11
N SER A 227 3.62 -4.98 -4.20
CA SER A 227 2.68 -3.84 -4.34
C SER A 227 3.37 -2.48 -4.07
N ASN A 228 2.93 -1.39 -4.71
CA ASN A 228 3.51 -0.05 -4.48
C ASN A 228 2.89 0.67 -3.29
N THR A 229 1.98 0.01 -2.59
CA THR A 229 1.15 0.66 -1.58
C THR A 229 1.97 1.24 -0.42
N LEU A 230 3.13 0.66 -0.11
CA LEU A 230 4.04 1.16 0.93
C LEU A 230 5.27 1.89 0.36
N GLU A 231 5.39 2.03 -0.96
CA GLU A 231 6.65 2.38 -1.62
C GLU A 231 7.18 3.76 -1.23
N ASN A 232 6.31 4.78 -1.23
CA ASN A 232 6.68 6.12 -0.79
C ASN A 232 7.16 6.12 0.68
N PHE A 233 6.48 5.36 1.56
CA PHE A 233 6.90 5.25 2.96
C PHE A 233 8.24 4.51 3.09
N LEU A 234 8.43 3.41 2.36
CA LEU A 234 9.70 2.68 2.38
C LEU A 234 10.83 3.55 1.86
N TRP A 235 10.63 4.28 0.77
CA TRP A 235 11.60 5.23 0.23
C TRP A 235 11.99 6.27 1.27
N ASP A 236 11.00 6.94 1.87
CA ASP A 236 11.21 7.95 2.88
C ASP A 236 11.95 7.35 4.09
N TRP A 237 11.49 6.23 4.64
CA TRP A 237 12.13 5.59 5.80
C TRP A 237 13.56 5.15 5.50
N ILE A 238 13.81 4.54 4.35
CA ILE A 238 15.15 4.11 3.94
C ILE A 238 16.08 5.30 3.82
N GLN A 239 15.65 6.36 3.12
CA GLN A 239 16.46 7.56 2.92
C GLN A 239 16.82 8.20 4.27
N ASN A 240 15.81 8.43 5.11
CA ASN A 240 15.98 9.08 6.41
C ASN A 240 16.82 8.25 7.39
N LEU A 241 16.66 6.93 7.37
CA LEU A 241 17.46 6.03 8.18
C LEU A 241 18.90 5.94 7.66
N THR A 242 19.11 5.98 6.34
CA THR A 242 20.45 6.04 5.73
C THR A 242 21.20 7.30 6.18
N ASP A 243 20.54 8.45 6.13
CA ASP A 243 21.11 9.72 6.58
C ASP A 243 21.47 9.67 8.08
N SER A 244 20.54 9.16 8.91
CA SER A 244 20.76 9.01 10.35
C SER A 244 21.94 8.08 10.69
N LEU A 245 22.00 6.90 10.07
CA LEU A 245 23.09 5.94 10.26
C LEU A 245 24.44 6.44 9.73
N SER A 246 24.41 7.36 8.75
CA SER A 246 25.61 7.99 8.19
C SER A 246 26.08 9.22 8.99
N GLY A 247 25.38 9.60 10.06
CA GLY A 247 25.70 10.77 10.89
C GLY A 247 25.31 12.12 10.27
N VAL A 248 24.47 12.12 9.24
CA VAL A 248 23.89 13.33 8.66
C VAL A 248 22.75 13.81 9.56
N VAL A 249 22.69 15.12 9.82
CA VAL A 249 21.59 15.70 10.61
C VAL A 249 20.29 15.56 9.82
N ASN A 250 19.40 14.70 10.32
CA ASN A 250 18.14 14.43 9.69
C ASN A 250 17.11 15.52 10.04
N THR A 251 16.45 16.09 9.03
CA THR A 251 15.35 17.05 9.17
C THR A 251 13.98 16.41 8.92
N TYR A 252 13.86 15.10 9.11
CA TYR A 252 12.61 14.38 8.96
C TYR A 252 11.53 15.00 9.85
N GLU A 253 10.65 15.80 9.26
CA GLU A 253 9.51 16.40 9.98
C GLU A 253 8.41 15.38 10.25
N GLY A 254 8.53 14.16 9.70
CA GLY A 254 7.51 13.14 9.76
C GLY A 254 6.22 13.57 9.07
N GLY A 255 5.56 12.65 8.39
CA GLY A 255 4.11 12.78 8.20
C GLY A 255 3.39 12.60 9.55
N GLU A 256 3.79 13.28 10.62
CA GLU A 256 3.42 12.97 12.00
C GLU A 256 2.02 13.49 12.38
N GLN A 257 1.30 14.21 11.50
CA GLN A 257 0.04 14.85 11.87
C GLN A 257 -1.21 14.50 11.05
N SER A 258 -1.13 13.82 9.90
CA SER A 258 -2.32 13.66 9.03
C SER A 258 -2.85 12.24 8.85
N ILE A 259 -2.11 11.23 9.31
CA ILE A 259 -2.62 9.85 9.40
C ILE A 259 -2.59 9.42 10.86
N GLU A 260 -3.48 9.99 11.67
CA GLU A 260 -3.97 9.25 12.84
C GLU A 260 -4.39 7.87 12.33
N MET A 261 -3.55 6.85 12.61
CA MET A 261 -3.59 5.48 12.10
C MET A 261 -5.02 5.03 11.89
N LYS A 262 -5.53 5.25 10.66
CA LYS A 262 -6.97 5.29 10.39
C LYS A 262 -7.61 3.92 10.67
N TRP A 263 -6.81 2.85 10.57
CA TRP A 263 -7.18 1.48 10.95
C TRP A 263 -7.35 1.28 12.46
N PHE A 264 -6.69 2.02 13.35
CA PHE A 264 -6.99 1.89 14.78
C PHE A 264 -8.41 2.33 15.12
N ARG A 265 -9.01 3.25 14.36
CA ARG A 265 -10.43 3.60 14.52
C ARG A 265 -11.36 2.43 14.21
N THR A 266 -10.97 1.52 13.31
CA THR A 266 -11.81 0.35 12.99
C THR A 266 -11.91 -0.66 14.13
N LEU A 267 -10.99 -0.65 15.11
CA LEU A 267 -11.11 -1.46 16.34
C LEU A 267 -12.34 -1.13 17.17
N VAL A 268 -12.90 0.08 17.05
CA VAL A 268 -14.08 0.52 17.81
C VAL A 268 -15.36 -0.17 17.32
N LYS A 269 -15.40 -0.65 16.07
CA LYS A 269 -16.61 -1.25 15.49
C LYS A 269 -16.82 -2.72 15.88
N GLU A 270 -15.80 -3.38 16.40
CA GLU A 270 -15.81 -4.82 16.72
C GLU A 270 -16.26 -5.12 18.17
N SER A 271 -16.55 -4.09 18.98
CA SER A 271 -16.98 -4.21 20.39
C SER A 271 -18.47 -4.01 20.61
#